data_AF-A0A3P1ZU48-F1
#
_entry.id   AF-A0A3P1ZU48-F1
#
_cell.length_a   1.000
_cell.length_b   1.000
_cell.length_c   1.000
_cell.angle_alpha   90.00
_cell.angle_beta   90.00
_cell.angle_gamma   90.00
#
_symmetry.space_group_name_H-M   'P 1'
#
loop_
_entity.id
_entity.type
_entity.pdbx_description
1 polymer ?
#
loop_
_entity_poly.entity_id
_entity_poly.type
_entity_poly.pdbx_seq_one_letter_code
_entity_poly.pdbx_strand_id
1 'polypeptide(L)' 'KAKISGKGYRRISLVAAQIGNKLVAPMTYRHTMTAALFEAWFERCLLPALDRKSVIILDNARFHRMKVLQEIVKPSGH' A
#
# COMPACT_ATOMS: atom_id res chain seq x y z
N LYS A 1 21.65 0.60 -31.05
CA LYS A 1 20.36 0.24 -30.39
C LYS A 1 19.51 1.52 -30.30
N ALA A 2 18.30 1.52 -30.86
CA ALA A 2 17.41 2.69 -30.78
C ALA A 2 16.91 2.88 -29.34
N LYS A 3 16.98 4.11 -28.83
CA LYS A 3 16.51 4.48 -27.49
C LYS A 3 15.00 4.69 -27.55
N ILE A 4 14.22 3.68 -27.17
CA ILE A 4 12.77 3.82 -27.03
C ILE A 4 12.52 4.63 -25.75
N SER A 5 12.12 5.90 -25.87
CA SER A 5 11.66 6.68 -24.73
C SER A 5 10.22 6.30 -24.39
N GLY A 6 9.91 6.15 -23.10
CA GLY A 6 8.54 5.90 -22.66
C GLY A 6 7.64 7.08 -23.02
N LYS A 7 6.42 6.80 -23.51
CA LYS A 7 5.42 7.84 -23.79
C LYS A 7 5.04 8.57 -22.50
N GLY A 8 5.10 9.91 -22.52
CA GLY A 8 4.83 10.79 -21.38
C GLY A 8 3.35 10.93 -21.02
N TYR A 9 2.67 9.82 -20.74
CA TYR A 9 1.30 9.86 -20.24
C TYR A 9 1.26 10.27 -18.77
N ARG A 10 0.26 11.07 -18.39
CA ARG A 10 -0.03 11.39 -16.99
C ARG A 10 -0.35 10.09 -16.25
N ARG A 11 0.56 9.64 -15.37
CA ARG A 11 0.37 8.44 -14.56
C ARG A 11 -0.42 8.76 -13.30
N ILE A 12 -1.43 7.93 -13.03
CA ILE A 12 -2.10 7.86 -11.73
C ILE A 12 -1.72 6.52 -11.14
N SER A 13 -1.24 6.52 -9.91
CA SER A 13 -0.85 5.33 -9.18
C SER A 13 -2.04 4.84 -8.34
N LEU A 14 -2.13 3.53 -8.11
CA LEU A 14 -3.17 2.88 -7.30
C LEU A 14 -2.49 2.02 -6.23
N VAL A 15 -3.02 2.07 -5.01
CA VAL A 15 -2.74 1.10 -3.96
C VAL A 15 -4.07 0.51 -3.49
N ALA A 16 -4.08 -0.80 -3.27
CA ALA A 16 -5.22 -1.54 -2.74
C ALA A 16 -4.69 -2.81 -2.08
N ALA A 17 -5.43 -3.36 -1.14
CA ALA A 17 -5.20 -4.71 -0.65
C ALA A 17 -6.18 -5.68 -1.31
N GLN A 18 -5.85 -6.97 -1.26
CA GLN A 18 -6.68 -8.04 -1.80
C GLN A 18 -6.96 -9.08 -0.73
N ILE A 19 -8.24 -9.45 -0.56
CA ILE A 19 -8.70 -10.53 0.31
C ILE A 19 -9.48 -11.51 -0.57
N GLY A 20 -8.93 -12.69 -0.81
CA GLY A 20 -9.46 -13.64 -1.80
C GLY A 20 -9.57 -12.99 -3.18
N ASN A 21 -10.77 -12.94 -3.74
CA ASN A 21 -11.03 -12.32 -5.05
C ASN A 21 -11.54 -10.86 -4.96
N LYS A 22 -11.49 -10.24 -3.77
CA LYS A 22 -12.02 -8.90 -3.52
C LYS A 22 -10.89 -7.90 -3.26
N LEU A 23 -10.91 -6.77 -3.97
CA LEU A 23 -10.08 -5.61 -3.64
C LEU A 23 -10.71 -4.79 -2.52
N VAL A 24 -9.89 -4.37 -1.56
CA VAL A 24 -10.28 -3.55 -0.40
C VAL A 24 -9.32 -2.39 -0.23
N ALA A 25 -9.78 -1.35 0.48
CA ALA A 25 -9.01 -0.12 0.72
C ALA A 25 -8.36 0.51 -0.55
N PRO A 26 -9.05 0.61 -1.71
CA PRO A 26 -8.43 1.21 -2.89
C PRO A 26 -8.21 2.71 -2.70
N MET A 27 -7.02 3.19 -3.07
CA MET A 27 -6.68 4.61 -3.08
C MET A 27 -5.82 4.95 -4.29
N THR A 28 -6.24 5.97 -5.04
CA THR A 28 -5.42 6.55 -6.11
C THR A 28 -4.58 7.70 -5.60
N TYR A 29 -3.36 7.83 -6.10
CA TYR A 29 -2.46 8.94 -5.77
C TYR A 29 -1.67 9.38 -7.00
N ARG A 30 -1.16 10.61 -6.95
CA ARG A 30 -0.23 11.13 -7.96
C ARG A 30 1.18 10.95 -7.42
N HIS A 31 2.16 10.76 -8.30
CA HIS A 31 3.58 10.57 -7.97
C HIS A 31 3.91 9.17 -7.42
N THR A 32 5.14 9.02 -6.91
CA THR A 32 5.73 7.77 -6.41
C THR A 32 5.23 7.44 -5.01
N MET A 33 5.06 6.15 -4.71
CA MET A 33 4.74 5.71 -3.34
C MET A 33 5.90 6.05 -2.40
N THR A 34 5.61 6.72 -1.29
CA THR A 34 6.56 6.98 -0.21
C THR A 34 6.17 6.17 1.02
N ALA A 35 7.11 5.97 1.94
CA ALA A 35 6.82 5.29 3.21
C ALA A 35 5.70 6.01 3.99
N ALA A 36 5.75 7.34 4.07
CA ALA A 36 4.73 8.12 4.76
C ALA A 36 3.33 8.00 4.11
N LEU A 37 3.26 8.00 2.77
CA LEU A 37 1.99 7.81 2.06
C LEU A 37 1.45 6.39 2.27
N PHE A 38 2.34 5.40 2.21
CA PHE A 38 1.98 4.01 2.46
C PHE A 38 1.48 3.81 3.89
N GLU A 39 2.19 4.31 4.90
CA GLU A 39 1.81 4.20 6.32
C GLU A 39 0.48 4.89 6.61
N ALA A 40 0.24 6.08 6.06
CA ALA A 40 -1.04 6.77 6.21
C ALA A 40 -2.20 5.99 5.58
N TRP A 41 -1.98 5.41 4.39
CA TRP A 41 -2.97 4.53 3.75
C TRP A 41 -3.17 3.24 4.56
N PHE A 42 -2.09 2.66 5.06
CA PHE A 42 -2.11 1.43 5.82
C PHE A 42 -2.93 1.61 7.10
N GLU A 43 -2.66 2.64 7.89
CA GLU A 43 -3.37 2.96 9.12
C GLU A 43 -4.83 3.35 8.87
N ARG A 44 -5.07 4.27 7.93
CA ARG A 44 -6.38 4.94 7.80
C ARG A 44 -7.34 4.23 6.85
N CYS A 45 -6.84 3.40 5.94
CA CYS A 45 -7.65 2.75 4.92
C CYS A 45 -7.57 1.23 5.03
N LEU A 46 -6.38 0.64 5.16
CA LEU A 46 -6.24 -0.81 5.20
C LEU A 46 -6.73 -1.40 6.53
N LEU A 47 -6.17 -0.98 7.66
CA LEU A 47 -6.51 -1.58 8.96
C LEU A 47 -8.01 -1.55 9.29
N PRO A 48 -8.77 -0.46 9.06
CA PRO A 48 -10.21 -0.44 9.29
C PRO A 48 -11.01 -1.38 8.36
N ALA A 49 -10.41 -1.81 7.25
CA ALA A 49 -11.03 -2.71 6.28
C ALA A 49 -10.71 -4.19 6.52
N LEU A 50 -9.90 -4.51 7.55
CA LEU A 50 -9.53 -5.89 7.91
C LEU A 50 -10.37 -6.43 9.06
N ASP A 51 -10.62 -7.74 9.04
CA ASP A 51 -11.16 -8.46 10.19
C ASP A 51 -10.09 -8.69 11.25
N ARG A 52 -10.47 -8.73 12.53
CA ARG A 52 -9.57 -8.81 13.72
C ARG A 52 -8.52 -9.93 13.71
N LYS A 53 -8.56 -10.90 12.79
CA LYS A 53 -7.56 -11.98 12.64
C LYS A 53 -7.11 -12.12 11.18
N SER A 54 -6.41 -11.10 10.68
CA SER A 54 -5.94 -11.05 9.30
C SER A 54 -4.41 -11.13 9.24
N VAL A 55 -3.87 -11.90 8.29
CA VAL A 55 -2.43 -11.92 7.98
C VAL A 55 -2.18 -10.98 6.80
N ILE A 56 -1.34 -9.98 7.00
CA ILE A 56 -0.97 -9.01 5.97
C ILE A 56 0.33 -9.47 5.30
N ILE A 57 0.27 -9.66 3.98
CA ILE A 57 1.44 -10.04 3.15
C ILE A 57 1.78 -8.86 2.26
N LEU A 58 3.03 -8.41 2.32
CA LEU A 58 3.58 -7.32 1.51
C LEU A 58 4.79 -7.83 0.72
N ASP A 59 5.04 -7.22 -0.43
CA ASP A 59 6.28 -7.44 -1.17
C ASP A 59 7.48 -6.80 -0.44
N ASN A 60 8.71 -7.08 -0.88
CA ASN A 60 9.91 -6.51 -0.26
C ASN A 60 10.27 -5.12 -0.84
N ALA A 61 9.40 -4.13 -0.64
CA ALA A 61 9.66 -2.76 -1.05
C ALA A 61 10.29 -1.92 0.07
N ARG A 62 11.26 -1.07 -0.27
CA ARG A 62 12.03 -0.26 0.71
C ARG A 62 11.15 0.71 1.53
N PHE A 63 9.96 1.05 1.06
CA PHE A 63 9.03 1.93 1.75
C PHE A 63 8.15 1.20 2.77
N HIS A 64 8.16 -0.14 2.80
CA HIS A 64 7.50 -0.93 3.85
C HIS A 64 8.39 -0.98 5.09
N ARG A 65 8.35 0.08 5.90
CA ARG A 65 9.13 0.16 7.13
C ARG A 65 8.53 -0.73 8.20
N MET A 66 8.89 -2.01 8.20
CA MET A 66 8.30 -3.05 9.06
C MET A 66 8.22 -2.67 10.55
N LYS A 67 9.22 -1.98 11.09
CA LYS A 67 9.19 -1.48 12.49
C LYS A 67 8.02 -0.52 12.73
N VAL A 68 7.82 0.45 11.84
CA VAL A 68 6.73 1.43 11.91
C VAL A 68 5.38 0.74 11.69
N LEU A 69 5.29 -0.15 10.71
CA LEU A 69 4.05 -0.90 10.46
C LEU A 69 3.64 -1.74 11.66
N GLN A 70 4.58 -2.42 12.32
CA GLN A 70 4.30 -3.16 13.55
C GLN A 70 3.80 -2.26 14.68
N GLU A 71 4.32 -1.05 14.81
CA GLU A 71 3.84 -0.06 15.80
C GLU A 71 2.41 0.39 15.49
N ILE A 72 2.08 0.62 14.22
CA ILE A 72 0.73 0.98 13.76
C ILE A 72 -0.27 -0.16 13.97
N VAL A 73 0.15 -1.43 13.79
CA VAL A 73 -0.74 -2.60 13.91
C VAL A 73 -1.05 -2.98 15.37
N LYS A 74 -0.09 -2.80 16.29
CA LYS A 74 -0.21 -3.22 17.71
C LYS A 74 -1.55 -2.84 18.37
N PRO A 75 -2.08 -1.62 18.22
CA PRO A 75 -3.37 -1.24 18.80
C PRO A 75 -4.57 -1.95 18.18
N SER A 76 -4.48 -2.37 16.91
CA SER A 76 -5.58 -2.95 16.14
C SER A 76 -5.76 -4.47 16.37
N GLY A 77 -4.77 -5.12 17.00
CA GLY A 77 -4.85 -6.53 17.38
C GLY A 77 -4.70 -7.53 16.22
N HIS A 78 -4.00 -7.14 15.14
CA HIS A 78 -3.57 -8.04 14.06
C HIS A 78 -2.12 -8.49 14.24
#